data_AF-J3L880-F1
#
_entry.id   AF-J3L880-F1
#
_cell.length_a   1.000
_cell.length_b   1.000
_cell.length_c   1.000
_cell.angle_alpha   90.00
_cell.angle_beta   90.00
_cell.angle_gamma   90.00
#
_symmetry.space_group_name_H-M   'P 1'
#
loop_
_entity.id
_entity.type
_entity.pdbx_description
1 polymer ?
#
loop_
_entity_poly.entity_id
_entity_poly.type
_entity_poly.pdbx_seq_one_letter_code
_entity_poly.pdbx_strand_id
1 'polypeptide(L)'
;MDVVGGGSGEEEEVEVGSGGDQQQQEQPPMEIGWPTDVRHVAHVTFDRFHGFQGLPVELQPEVAGNAPSASKTVFGVSTESMQCSYDARGNSVPTILLLMQRRLYDQAGLRAEGIFRIAADDAQEQSVREQLNSGVLPEAGVDVHCLAGLIKAWFRELPGGMLDSLPAAEVTRCQSPEDCARLCDRLPAAKAALLDWAVHLMADVAREEKSNKMSSRNVAMVFAPNMTQAMDPLTALKHAVHVMNFLTMLIDRALNHGATSTSTSVASHAPPPNQH
;
A
#
# COMPACT_ATOMS: atom_id res chain seq x y z
N MET A 1 -34.70 -71.20 -27.23
CA MET A 1 -33.55 -70.58 -27.90
C MET A 1 -32.53 -70.25 -26.81
N ASP A 2 -31.71 -71.26 -26.50
CA ASP A 2 -30.23 -71.22 -26.42
C ASP A 2 -29.63 -69.98 -25.75
N VAL A 3 -29.15 -69.97 -24.50
CA VAL A 3 -28.07 -70.74 -23.80
C VAL A 3 -26.64 -70.35 -24.25
N VAL A 4 -25.78 -70.14 -23.23
CA VAL A 4 -24.30 -70.05 -23.19
C VAL A 4 -23.71 -68.67 -23.55
N GLY A 5 -22.81 -68.02 -22.80
CA GLY A 5 -21.91 -68.45 -21.72
C GLY A 5 -20.44 -68.29 -22.14
N GLY A 6 -19.57 -67.83 -21.22
CA GLY A 6 -18.13 -68.10 -21.28
C GLY A 6 -17.22 -66.90 -21.55
N GLY A 7 -16.36 -66.62 -20.58
CA GLY A 7 -15.15 -65.81 -20.75
C GLY A 7 -13.91 -66.67 -21.05
N SER A 8 -12.73 -66.13 -20.71
CA SER A 8 -11.36 -66.55 -21.09
C SER A 8 -11.04 -66.22 -22.55
N GLY A 9 -9.84 -65.87 -22.96
CA GLY A 9 -8.52 -65.78 -22.35
C GLY A 9 -7.58 -65.37 -23.48
N GLU A 10 -6.38 -64.95 -23.11
CA GLU A 10 -5.32 -64.38 -23.95
C GLU A 10 -4.99 -65.20 -25.20
N GLU A 11 -4.63 -64.52 -26.31
CA GLU A 11 -3.57 -64.98 -27.20
C GLU A 11 -2.98 -63.79 -27.97
N GLU A 12 -1.65 -63.76 -27.94
CA GLU A 12 -0.72 -62.71 -28.32
C GLU A 12 -0.25 -62.98 -29.75
N GLU A 13 -0.53 -62.08 -30.70
CA GLU A 13 0.11 -62.13 -32.02
C GLU A 13 1.25 -61.11 -32.09
N VAL A 14 2.45 -61.66 -32.11
CA VAL A 14 3.72 -60.97 -32.32
C VAL A 14 3.95 -60.83 -33.83
N GLU A 15 3.79 -59.62 -34.38
CA GLU A 15 4.32 -59.29 -35.71
C GLU A 15 5.77 -58.79 -35.59
N VAL A 16 6.69 -59.65 -36.02
CA VAL A 16 8.10 -59.32 -36.20
C VAL A 16 8.27 -58.61 -37.55
N GLY A 17 8.22 -57.28 -37.53
CA GLY A 17 8.61 -56.43 -38.66
C GLY A 17 10.06 -55.95 -38.51
N SER A 18 11.02 -56.73 -39.03
CA SER A 18 12.39 -56.26 -39.25
C SER A 18 12.46 -55.41 -40.53
N GLY A 19 12.91 -54.17 -40.41
CA GLY A 19 13.18 -53.30 -41.55
C GLY A 19 13.47 -51.89 -41.09
N GLY A 20 14.73 -51.60 -40.75
CA GLY A 20 15.15 -50.29 -40.31
C GLY A 20 15.15 -49.29 -41.44
N ASP A 21 14.25 -48.30 -41.37
CA ASP A 21 14.44 -47.00 -42.01
C ASP A 21 14.82 -46.01 -40.91
N GLN A 22 16.11 -45.66 -40.87
CA GLN A 22 16.58 -44.51 -40.11
C GLN A 22 16.00 -43.26 -40.77
N GLN A 23 14.84 -42.79 -40.31
CA GLN A 23 14.45 -41.41 -40.51
C GLN A 23 15.46 -40.54 -39.77
N GLN A 24 16.44 -40.02 -40.51
CA GLN A 24 17.19 -38.84 -40.08
C GLN A 24 16.16 -37.75 -39.80
N GLN A 25 15.91 -37.48 -38.51
CA GLN A 25 15.35 -36.22 -38.10
C GLN A 25 16.39 -35.16 -38.48
N GLU A 26 16.21 -34.56 -39.65
CA GLU A 26 16.87 -33.31 -39.99
C GLU A 26 16.54 -32.31 -38.88
N GLN A 27 17.53 -32.03 -38.03
CA GLN A 27 17.44 -30.86 -37.17
C GLN A 27 17.24 -29.65 -38.09
N PRO A 28 16.28 -28.76 -37.79
CA PRO A 28 16.11 -27.57 -38.59
C PRO A 28 17.46 -26.86 -38.69
N PRO A 29 17.85 -26.36 -39.87
CA PRO A 29 19.13 -25.69 -40.03
C PRO A 29 19.23 -24.60 -38.97
N MET A 30 20.38 -24.51 -38.27
CA MET A 30 20.63 -23.37 -37.39
C MET A 30 20.51 -22.10 -38.23
N GLU A 31 19.38 -21.40 -38.10
CA GLU A 31 19.17 -20.09 -38.70
C GLU A 31 20.03 -19.10 -37.91
N ILE A 32 21.26 -18.90 -38.38
CA ILE A 32 22.12 -17.83 -37.89
C ILE A 32 21.48 -16.52 -38.35
N GLY A 33 20.81 -15.82 -37.44
CA GLY A 33 20.27 -14.49 -37.66
C GLY A 33 21.36 -13.50 -38.11
N TRP A 34 20.96 -12.39 -38.72
CA TRP A 34 21.92 -11.36 -39.13
C TRP A 34 22.74 -10.87 -37.92
N PRO A 35 24.00 -10.41 -38.08
CA PRO A 35 24.82 -9.91 -36.98
C PRO A 35 24.18 -8.75 -36.17
N THR A 36 23.17 -8.12 -36.74
CA THR A 36 22.36 -7.06 -36.12
C THR A 36 21.11 -7.57 -35.40
N ASP A 37 20.77 -8.86 -35.53
CA ASP A 37 19.59 -9.50 -34.93
C ASP A 37 19.96 -10.21 -33.62
N VAL A 38 20.76 -9.53 -32.79
CA VAL A 38 21.14 -10.00 -31.46
C VAL A 38 20.15 -9.46 -30.44
N ARG A 39 19.30 -10.34 -29.90
CA ARG A 39 18.39 -9.99 -28.80
C ARG A 39 19.15 -10.00 -27.48
N HIS A 40 19.40 -8.83 -26.92
CA HIS A 40 19.89 -8.72 -25.54
C HIS A 40 18.69 -8.84 -24.58
N VAL A 41 18.59 -9.98 -23.88
CA VAL A 41 17.60 -10.16 -22.82
C VAL A 41 18.14 -9.53 -21.54
N ALA A 42 17.53 -8.41 -21.12
CA ALA A 42 17.79 -7.82 -19.82
C ALA A 42 16.80 -8.38 -18.78
N HIS A 43 17.32 -8.93 -17.69
CA HIS A 43 16.50 -9.35 -16.55
C HIS A 43 16.30 -8.15 -15.62
N VAL A 44 15.08 -7.60 -15.60
CA VAL A 44 14.71 -6.49 -14.74
C VAL A 44 13.79 -7.00 -13.64
N THR A 45 14.14 -6.75 -12.38
CA THR A 45 13.31 -7.05 -11.21
C THR A 45 12.95 -5.77 -10.48
N PHE A 46 11.77 -5.71 -9.86
CA PHE A 46 11.38 -4.56 -9.03
C PHE A 46 11.53 -4.93 -7.55
N ASP A 47 12.33 -4.16 -6.83
CA ASP A 47 12.46 -4.20 -5.38
C ASP A 47 11.77 -2.97 -4.76
N ARG A 48 11.02 -3.19 -3.68
CA ARG A 48 10.21 -2.13 -3.07
C ARG A 48 11.04 -1.02 -2.41
N PHE A 49 12.29 -1.27 -2.04
CA PHE A 49 13.14 -0.25 -1.40
C PHE A 49 14.16 0.32 -2.37
N HIS A 50 14.60 -0.48 -3.34
CA HIS A 50 15.68 -0.15 -4.28
C HIS A 50 15.19 0.12 -5.72
N GLY A 51 13.89 0.02 -6.00
CA GLY A 51 13.32 0.25 -7.32
C GLY A 51 13.64 -0.85 -8.33
N PHE A 52 13.77 -0.49 -9.61
CA PHE A 52 14.14 -1.45 -10.66
C PHE A 52 15.61 -1.83 -10.59
N GLN A 53 15.88 -3.11 -10.41
CA GLN A 53 17.21 -3.72 -10.43
C GLN A 53 17.45 -4.39 -11.78
N GLY A 54 18.67 -4.29 -12.33
CA GLY A 54 19.03 -4.89 -13.62
C GLY A 54 18.56 -4.10 -14.85
N LEU A 55 18.11 -2.84 -14.67
CA LEU A 55 17.64 -1.99 -15.76
C LEU A 55 18.83 -1.53 -16.64
N PRO A 56 18.82 -1.81 -17.96
CA PRO A 56 19.85 -1.35 -18.90
C PRO A 56 20.05 0.17 -18.80
N VAL A 57 21.29 0.63 -18.97
CA VAL A 57 21.65 2.05 -18.82
C VAL A 57 20.85 2.95 -19.76
N GLU A 58 20.44 2.43 -20.91
CA GLU A 58 19.63 3.13 -21.91
C GLU A 58 18.17 3.33 -21.47
N LEU A 59 17.69 2.51 -20.52
CA LEU A 59 16.33 2.55 -19.99
C LEU A 59 16.27 3.20 -18.59
N GLN A 60 17.42 3.55 -18.01
CA GLN A 60 17.47 4.31 -16.77
C GLN A 60 16.96 5.73 -17.02
N PRO A 61 15.98 6.24 -16.26
CA PRO A 61 15.49 7.60 -16.42
C PRO A 61 16.64 8.61 -16.23
N GLU A 62 16.76 9.61 -17.11
CA GLU A 62 17.79 10.68 -17.02
C GLU A 62 17.70 11.48 -15.70
N VAL A 63 16.52 11.45 -15.05
CA VAL A 63 16.31 12.01 -13.72
C VAL A 63 16.43 10.87 -12.71
N ALA A 64 17.33 11.00 -11.74
CA ALA A 64 17.64 10.03 -10.69
C ALA A 64 16.48 9.78 -9.68
N GLY A 65 15.25 9.66 -10.16
CA GLY A 65 14.11 9.18 -9.41
C GLY A 65 13.92 7.70 -9.69
N ASN A 66 14.09 6.87 -8.67
CA ASN A 66 13.59 5.50 -8.72
C ASN A 66 12.09 5.55 -9.06
N ALA A 67 11.65 4.66 -9.94
CA ALA A 67 10.24 4.61 -10.29
C ALA A 67 9.40 4.34 -9.03
N PRO A 68 8.35 5.13 -8.76
CA PRO A 68 7.59 5.07 -7.52
C PRO A 68 6.78 3.77 -7.38
N SER A 69 6.64 3.00 -8.47
CA SER A 69 5.84 1.78 -8.57
C SER A 69 6.30 0.96 -9.78
N ALA A 70 6.04 -0.36 -9.75
CA ALA A 70 6.15 -1.22 -10.93
C ALA A 70 5.08 -0.91 -12.00
N SER A 71 4.06 -0.12 -11.64
CA SER A 71 3.01 0.38 -12.53
C SER A 71 3.27 1.83 -12.95
N LYS A 72 2.67 2.26 -14.07
CA LYS A 72 2.67 3.66 -14.52
C LYS A 72 1.90 4.62 -13.59
N THR A 73 1.15 4.08 -12.63
CA THR A 73 0.33 4.85 -11.70
C THR A 73 0.68 4.49 -10.26
N VAL A 74 0.56 5.47 -9.36
CA VAL A 74 0.76 5.32 -7.91
C VAL A 74 -0.56 5.20 -7.15
N PHE A 75 -1.70 5.38 -7.84
CA PHE A 75 -3.04 5.17 -7.31
C PHE A 75 -3.63 3.87 -7.87
N GLY A 76 -4.48 3.17 -7.11
CA GLY A 76 -5.08 1.94 -7.61
C GLY A 76 -4.14 0.73 -7.66
N VAL A 77 -2.98 0.79 -7.00
CA VAL A 77 -1.95 -0.25 -7.07
C VAL A 77 -1.76 -0.88 -5.69
N SER A 78 -1.42 -2.17 -5.66
CA SER A 78 -1.08 -2.88 -4.42
C SER A 78 0.16 -2.28 -3.76
N THR A 79 0.19 -2.25 -2.43
CA THR A 79 1.37 -1.85 -1.64
C THR A 79 2.59 -2.76 -1.87
N GLU A 80 2.38 -3.96 -2.41
CA GLU A 80 3.45 -4.89 -2.77
C GLU A 80 4.23 -4.46 -4.02
N SER A 81 3.60 -3.68 -4.90
CA SER A 81 4.20 -3.22 -6.17
C SER A 81 4.70 -1.77 -6.10
N MET A 82 4.65 -1.15 -4.93
CA MET A 82 5.06 0.25 -4.73
C MET A 82 6.44 0.35 -4.11
N GLN A 83 7.11 1.46 -4.42
CA GLN A 83 8.33 1.84 -3.74
C GLN A 83 8.01 2.35 -2.33
N CYS A 84 8.52 1.68 -1.32
CA CYS A 84 8.36 2.01 0.09
C CYS A 84 9.63 2.62 0.67
N SER A 85 9.42 3.45 1.69
CA SER A 85 10.46 3.97 2.58
C SER A 85 10.00 3.82 4.02
N TYR A 86 10.87 4.14 4.98
CA TYR A 86 10.55 4.06 6.39
C TYR A 86 10.17 5.42 6.95
N ASP A 87 9.10 5.48 7.75
CA ASP A 87 8.82 6.64 8.59
C ASP A 87 9.75 6.68 9.82
N ALA A 88 9.63 7.73 10.65
CA ALA A 88 10.43 7.87 11.87
C ALA A 88 10.17 6.78 12.93
N ARG A 89 9.09 6.00 12.78
CA ARG A 89 8.66 4.94 13.70
C ARG A 89 9.01 3.55 13.16
N GLY A 90 9.65 3.45 12.01
CA GLY A 90 10.05 2.20 11.37
C GLY A 90 8.95 1.53 10.55
N ASN A 91 7.85 2.22 10.27
CA ASN A 91 6.80 1.70 9.39
C ASN A 91 7.25 1.76 7.94
N SER A 92 7.12 0.64 7.24
CA SER A 92 7.28 0.58 5.78
C SER A 92 6.04 1.17 5.10
N VAL A 93 6.17 2.34 4.50
CA VAL A 93 5.07 3.10 3.89
C VAL A 93 5.44 3.46 2.44
N PRO A 94 4.48 3.41 1.49
CA PRO A 94 4.70 3.93 0.14
C PRO A 94 5.32 5.33 0.18
N THR A 95 6.45 5.51 -0.51
CA THR A 95 7.26 6.73 -0.47
C THR A 95 6.44 7.96 -0.86
N ILE A 96 5.48 7.79 -1.78
CA ILE A 96 4.59 8.85 -2.23
C ILE A 96 3.71 9.42 -1.10
N LEU A 97 3.25 8.58 -0.17
CA LEU A 97 2.46 9.02 0.99
C LEU A 97 3.32 9.82 1.96
N LEU A 98 4.56 9.39 2.19
CA LEU A 98 5.52 10.10 3.03
C LEU A 98 5.88 11.47 2.43
N LEU A 99 6.03 11.56 1.09
CA LEU A 99 6.25 12.82 0.39
C LEU A 99 5.06 13.77 0.56
N MET A 100 3.83 13.29 0.33
CA MET A 100 2.62 14.10 0.52
C MET A 100 2.45 14.56 1.97
N GLN A 101 2.68 13.68 2.95
CA GLN A 101 2.61 14.02 4.37
C GLN A 101 3.65 15.08 4.75
N ARG A 102 4.92 14.87 4.38
CA ARG A 102 5.98 15.83 4.68
C ARG A 102 5.61 17.21 4.16
N ARG A 103 5.07 17.27 2.95
CA ARG A 103 4.73 18.53 2.27
C ARG A 103 3.50 19.19 2.86
N LEU A 104 2.53 18.40 3.30
CA LEU A 104 1.42 18.87 4.12
C LEU A 104 1.93 19.50 5.42
N TYR A 105 2.97 18.93 6.06
CA TYR A 105 3.51 19.43 7.33
C TYR A 105 4.36 20.69 7.13
N ASP A 106 5.23 20.70 6.13
CA ASP A 106 6.10 21.84 5.79
C ASP A 106 5.29 23.11 5.47
N GLN A 107 4.08 22.96 4.94
CA GLN A 107 3.15 24.06 4.64
C GLN A 107 2.20 24.42 5.80
N ALA A 108 2.45 23.90 7.01
CA ALA A 108 1.57 24.06 8.17
C ALA A 108 0.12 23.57 7.94
N GLY A 109 -0.07 22.59 7.04
CA GLY A 109 -1.38 22.05 6.68
C GLY A 109 -2.13 21.40 7.84
N LEU A 110 -1.43 20.93 8.88
CA LEU A 110 -2.06 20.45 10.11
C LEU A 110 -2.89 21.53 10.83
N ARG A 111 -2.60 22.81 10.61
CA ARG A 111 -3.34 23.94 11.21
C ARG A 111 -4.42 24.51 10.28
N ALA A 112 -4.50 24.04 9.04
CA ALA A 112 -5.48 24.51 8.07
C ALA A 112 -6.90 24.11 8.50
N GLU A 113 -7.81 25.08 8.54
CA GLU A 113 -9.19 24.83 8.97
C GLU A 113 -9.88 23.81 8.07
N GLY A 114 -10.47 22.77 8.65
CA GLY A 114 -11.18 21.73 7.91
C GLY A 114 -10.26 20.86 7.04
N ILE A 115 -8.97 20.74 7.36
CA ILE A 115 -8.06 19.82 6.66
C ILE A 115 -8.66 18.39 6.61
N PHE A 116 -8.48 17.70 5.48
CA PHE A 116 -9.17 16.43 5.12
C PHE A 116 -10.69 16.49 4.94
N ARG A 117 -11.39 17.55 5.36
CA ARG A 117 -12.84 17.71 5.15
C ARG A 117 -13.15 18.53 3.90
N ILE A 118 -12.45 19.64 3.73
CA ILE A 118 -12.64 20.56 2.60
C ILE A 118 -12.07 19.92 1.33
N ALA A 119 -12.82 19.98 0.23
CA ALA A 119 -12.35 19.57 -1.10
C ALA A 119 -11.56 20.72 -1.72
N ALA A 120 -10.49 20.38 -2.45
CA ALA A 120 -9.71 21.35 -3.19
C ALA A 120 -10.32 21.60 -4.58
N ASP A 121 -9.61 22.40 -5.38
CA ASP A 121 -9.93 22.57 -6.79
C ASP A 121 -9.65 21.28 -7.58
N ASP A 122 -10.66 20.78 -8.31
CA ASP A 122 -10.58 19.51 -9.05
C ASP A 122 -9.48 19.54 -10.13
N ALA A 123 -9.24 20.68 -10.78
CA ALA A 123 -8.23 20.78 -11.82
C ALA A 123 -6.81 20.72 -11.22
N GLN A 124 -6.60 21.37 -10.07
CA GLN A 124 -5.35 21.25 -9.32
C GLN A 124 -5.14 19.82 -8.80
N GLU A 125 -6.18 19.18 -8.26
CA GLU A 125 -6.09 17.80 -7.78
C GLU A 125 -5.69 16.84 -8.90
N GLN A 126 -6.31 16.95 -10.07
CA GLN A 126 -5.95 16.15 -11.24
C GLN A 126 -4.52 16.41 -11.72
N SER A 127 -4.09 17.68 -11.78
CA SER A 127 -2.74 18.04 -12.20
C SER A 127 -1.66 17.49 -11.25
N VAL A 128 -1.88 17.60 -9.92
CA VAL A 128 -0.94 17.08 -8.92
C VAL A 128 -0.93 15.55 -8.95
N ARG A 129 -2.09 14.92 -9.14
CA ARG A 129 -2.21 13.46 -9.31
C ARG A 129 -1.40 12.93 -10.48
N GLU A 130 -1.45 13.59 -11.63
CA GLU A 130 -0.67 13.21 -12.82
C GLU A 130 0.84 13.31 -12.55
N GLN A 131 1.27 14.35 -11.84
CA GLN A 131 2.67 14.49 -11.43
C GLN A 131 3.10 13.39 -10.45
N LEU A 132 2.25 13.04 -9.48
CA LEU A 132 2.51 11.94 -8.55
C LEU A 132 2.67 10.59 -9.27
N ASN A 133 1.91 10.34 -10.36
CA ASN A 133 2.06 9.15 -11.18
C ASN A 133 3.43 9.05 -11.87
N SER A 134 4.08 10.20 -12.12
CA SER A 134 5.48 10.27 -12.58
C SER A 134 6.51 10.26 -11.46
N GLY A 135 6.08 10.13 -10.20
CA GLY A 135 6.96 10.13 -9.02
C GLY A 135 7.41 11.51 -8.56
N VAL A 136 6.86 12.58 -9.13
CA VAL A 136 7.21 13.96 -8.81
C VAL A 136 6.09 14.60 -8.02
N LEU A 137 6.43 15.26 -6.92
CA LEU A 137 5.50 16.16 -6.24
C LEU A 137 5.98 17.61 -6.44
N PRO A 138 5.15 18.50 -7.01
CA PRO A 138 5.54 19.88 -7.26
C PRO A 138 6.00 20.63 -6.00
N GLU A 139 7.12 21.36 -6.14
CA GLU A 139 7.81 22.03 -5.02
C GLU A 139 7.09 23.27 -4.48
N ALA A 140 6.20 23.89 -5.25
CA ALA A 140 5.46 25.08 -4.84
C ALA A 140 4.03 25.08 -5.40
N GLY A 141 3.14 25.84 -4.76
CA GLY A 141 1.79 26.10 -5.27
C GLY A 141 0.79 24.95 -5.15
N VAL A 142 1.11 23.89 -4.39
CA VAL A 142 0.15 22.83 -4.08
C VAL A 142 -0.66 23.24 -2.86
N ASP A 143 -1.98 23.25 -2.99
CA ASP A 143 -2.88 23.51 -1.89
C ASP A 143 -2.87 22.36 -0.85
N VAL A 144 -2.99 22.71 0.44
CA VAL A 144 -2.95 21.72 1.53
C VAL A 144 -4.20 20.82 1.55
N HIS A 145 -5.36 21.34 1.16
CA HIS A 145 -6.58 20.53 1.01
C HIS A 145 -6.47 19.59 -0.20
N CYS A 146 -5.74 19.99 -1.25
CA CYS A 146 -5.43 19.13 -2.39
C CYS A 146 -4.57 17.94 -1.96
N LEU A 147 -3.48 18.18 -1.21
CA LEU A 147 -2.65 17.10 -0.63
C LEU A 147 -3.46 16.16 0.27
N ALA A 148 -4.31 16.72 1.13
CA ALA A 148 -5.16 15.94 2.01
C ALA A 148 -6.22 15.11 1.23
N GLY A 149 -6.77 15.68 0.15
CA GLY A 149 -7.67 15.01 -0.78
C GLY A 149 -6.99 13.82 -1.44
N LEU A 150 -5.79 14.01 -1.97
CA LEU A 150 -4.99 12.97 -2.63
C LEU A 150 -4.57 11.84 -1.68
N ILE A 151 -4.19 12.15 -0.45
CA ILE A 151 -3.91 11.11 0.57
C ILE A 151 -5.15 10.24 0.81
N LYS A 152 -6.34 10.85 0.95
CA LYS A 152 -7.60 10.08 1.09
C LYS A 152 -7.92 9.28 -0.17
N ALA A 153 -7.74 9.88 -1.34
CA ALA A 153 -7.99 9.21 -2.62
C ALA A 153 -7.09 7.98 -2.78
N TRP A 154 -5.83 8.07 -2.36
CA TRP A 154 -4.91 6.94 -2.38
C TRP A 154 -5.43 5.74 -1.59
N PHE A 155 -5.95 5.96 -0.36
CA PHE A 155 -6.57 4.89 0.43
C PHE A 155 -7.86 4.37 -0.22
N ARG A 156 -8.70 5.27 -0.73
CA ARG A 156 -9.95 4.92 -1.40
C ARG A 156 -9.74 4.09 -2.66
N GLU A 157 -8.58 4.18 -3.29
CA GLU A 157 -8.28 3.43 -4.51
C GLU A 157 -7.42 2.20 -4.24
N LEU A 158 -6.98 1.99 -3.00
CA LEU A 158 -6.19 0.83 -2.64
C LEU A 158 -6.97 -0.47 -2.95
N PRO A 159 -6.41 -1.38 -3.77
CA PRO A 159 -7.07 -2.65 -4.09
C PRO A 159 -7.38 -3.46 -2.83
N GLY A 160 -8.66 -3.84 -2.67
CA GLY A 160 -9.14 -4.60 -1.51
C GLY A 160 -9.07 -3.83 -0.18
N GLY A 161 -9.05 -2.49 -0.23
CA GLY A 161 -9.17 -1.59 0.92
C GLY A 161 -8.10 -1.74 1.99
N MET A 162 -8.01 -0.74 2.86
CA MET A 162 -7.13 -0.82 4.03
C MET A 162 -7.71 -1.81 5.05
N LEU A 163 -9.01 -1.72 5.33
CA LEU A 163 -9.65 -2.49 6.38
C LEU A 163 -10.45 -3.71 5.87
N ASP A 164 -10.58 -3.94 4.55
CA ASP A 164 -11.38 -5.07 4.06
C ASP A 164 -10.72 -6.44 4.32
N SER A 165 -9.42 -6.47 4.66
CA SER A 165 -8.77 -7.69 5.15
C SER A 165 -9.20 -8.07 6.58
N LEU A 166 -9.91 -7.19 7.29
CA LEU A 166 -10.48 -7.47 8.60
C LEU A 166 -11.93 -7.93 8.45
N PRO A 167 -12.36 -8.99 9.16
CA PRO A 167 -13.76 -9.39 9.14
C PRO A 167 -14.67 -8.29 9.71
N ALA A 168 -15.66 -7.84 8.94
CA ALA A 168 -16.57 -6.75 9.32
C ALA A 168 -17.26 -6.99 10.68
N ALA A 169 -17.61 -8.25 10.98
CA ALA A 169 -18.21 -8.64 12.25
C ALA A 169 -17.28 -8.41 13.45
N GLU A 170 -15.97 -8.50 13.26
CA GLU A 170 -14.98 -8.28 14.32
C GLU A 170 -14.68 -6.80 14.52
N VAL A 171 -14.62 -6.01 13.44
CA VAL A 171 -14.56 -4.55 13.51
C VAL A 171 -15.77 -4.01 14.30
N THR A 172 -16.95 -4.56 14.05
CA THR A 172 -18.20 -4.22 14.75
C THR A 172 -18.17 -4.57 16.24
N ARG A 173 -17.43 -5.62 16.64
CA ARG A 173 -17.33 -6.07 18.04
C ARG A 173 -16.30 -5.30 18.86
N CYS A 174 -15.45 -4.50 18.24
CA CYS A 174 -14.45 -3.70 18.95
C CYS A 174 -15.15 -2.65 19.82
N GLN A 175 -14.92 -2.67 21.13
CA GLN A 175 -15.51 -1.74 22.10
C GLN A 175 -14.45 -0.93 22.86
N SER A 176 -13.19 -1.35 22.79
CA SER A 176 -12.05 -0.67 23.39
C SER A 176 -10.91 -0.46 22.39
N PRO A 177 -10.01 0.51 22.63
CA PRO A 177 -8.82 0.67 21.82
C PRO A 177 -7.90 -0.56 21.83
N GLU A 178 -7.89 -1.33 22.92
CA GLU A 178 -7.14 -2.58 23.04
C GLU A 178 -7.71 -3.67 22.11
N ASP A 179 -9.03 -3.75 21.94
CA ASP A 179 -9.64 -4.66 20.96
C ASP A 179 -9.20 -4.29 19.55
N CYS A 180 -9.19 -2.99 19.25
CA CYS A 180 -8.80 -2.48 17.94
C CYS A 180 -7.33 -2.81 17.64
N ALA A 181 -6.44 -2.61 18.63
CA ALA A 181 -5.02 -2.94 18.50
C ALA A 181 -4.81 -4.44 18.21
N ARG A 182 -5.45 -5.33 18.98
CA ARG A 182 -5.36 -6.79 18.75
C ARG A 182 -5.90 -7.20 17.37
N LEU A 183 -6.92 -6.50 16.87
CA LEU A 183 -7.43 -6.75 15.52
C LEU A 183 -6.43 -6.29 14.45
N CYS A 184 -5.72 -5.17 14.67
CA CYS A 184 -4.68 -4.69 13.77
C CYS A 184 -3.48 -5.65 13.69
N ASP A 185 -3.15 -6.36 14.77
CA ASP A 185 -2.06 -7.36 14.79
C ASP A 185 -2.28 -8.54 13.83
N ARG A 186 -3.52 -8.72 13.34
CA ARG A 186 -3.87 -9.74 12.36
C ARG A 186 -3.74 -9.28 10.91
N LEU A 187 -3.49 -8.00 10.68
CA LEU A 187 -3.21 -7.49 9.35
C LEU A 187 -1.84 -8.00 8.88
N PRO A 188 -1.66 -8.23 7.57
CA PRO A 188 -0.33 -8.41 7.01
C PRO A 188 0.59 -7.25 7.42
N ALA A 189 1.86 -7.54 7.73
CA ALA A 189 2.79 -6.55 8.30
C ALA A 189 2.85 -5.24 7.51
N ALA A 190 2.80 -5.30 6.17
CA ALA A 190 2.78 -4.12 5.31
C ALA A 190 1.51 -3.27 5.49
N LYS A 191 0.34 -3.91 5.62
CA LYS A 191 -0.93 -3.22 5.90
C LYS A 191 -0.93 -2.67 7.33
N ALA A 192 -0.47 -3.45 8.32
CA ALA A 192 -0.39 -3.00 9.71
C ALA A 192 0.47 -1.72 9.84
N ALA A 193 1.68 -1.72 9.24
CA ALA A 193 2.57 -0.56 9.23
C ALA A 193 1.94 0.68 8.55
N LEU A 194 1.25 0.47 7.42
CA LEU A 194 0.55 1.54 6.72
C LEU A 194 -0.63 2.11 7.52
N LEU A 195 -1.42 1.26 8.17
CA LEU A 195 -2.52 1.68 9.03
C LEU A 195 -2.01 2.44 10.25
N ASP A 196 -0.93 1.95 10.87
CA ASP A 196 -0.30 2.60 12.00
C ASP A 196 0.21 3.99 11.63
N TRP A 197 0.88 4.14 10.48
CA TRP A 197 1.25 5.44 9.92
C TRP A 197 0.04 6.35 9.71
N ALA A 198 -1.05 5.84 9.12
CA ALA A 198 -2.26 6.62 8.86
C ALA A 198 -2.93 7.09 10.15
N VAL A 199 -2.99 6.23 11.18
CA VAL A 199 -3.52 6.58 12.51
C VAL A 199 -2.70 7.70 13.15
N HIS A 200 -1.38 7.68 13.00
CA HIS A 200 -0.53 8.76 13.51
C HIS A 200 -0.74 10.07 12.76
N LEU A 201 -0.87 10.03 11.43
CA LEU A 201 -1.25 11.22 10.66
C LEU A 201 -2.61 11.79 11.13
N MET A 202 -3.60 10.93 11.35
CA MET A 202 -4.92 11.33 11.87
C MET A 202 -4.83 11.91 13.29
N ALA A 203 -3.99 11.34 14.15
CA ALA A 203 -3.74 11.84 15.49
C ALA A 203 -3.01 13.21 15.47
N ASP A 204 -2.08 13.42 14.55
CA ASP A 204 -1.41 14.70 14.38
C ASP A 204 -2.37 15.81 13.97
N VAL A 205 -3.34 15.51 13.09
CA VAL A 205 -4.45 16.42 12.76
C VAL A 205 -5.32 16.68 13.99
N ALA A 206 -5.77 15.63 14.69
CA ALA A 206 -6.63 15.78 15.86
C ALA A 206 -5.95 16.57 17.00
N ARG A 207 -4.63 16.50 17.12
CA ARG A 207 -3.87 17.28 18.11
C ARG A 207 -3.94 18.79 17.88
N GLU A 208 -4.04 19.21 16.62
CA GLU A 208 -4.17 20.62 16.24
C GLU A 208 -5.65 21.08 16.13
N GLU A 209 -6.60 20.35 16.74
CA GLU A 209 -8.05 20.61 16.70
C GLU A 209 -8.41 22.07 17.00
N LYS A 210 -7.70 22.71 17.92
CA LYS A 210 -7.96 24.12 18.30
C LYS A 210 -7.85 25.06 17.10
N SER A 211 -6.94 24.78 16.18
CA SER A 211 -6.71 25.55 14.95
C SER A 211 -7.56 25.01 13.80
N ASN A 212 -7.45 23.71 13.50
CA ASN A 212 -8.05 23.14 12.29
C ASN A 212 -9.53 22.72 12.42
N LYS A 213 -10.09 22.69 13.63
CA LYS A 213 -11.49 22.29 13.95
C LYS A 213 -11.83 20.82 13.67
N MET A 214 -10.82 19.97 13.55
CA MET A 214 -10.95 18.54 13.27
C MET A 214 -10.64 17.71 14.52
N SER A 215 -11.67 17.31 15.26
CA SER A 215 -11.56 16.35 16.37
C SER A 215 -11.24 14.93 15.88
N SER A 216 -10.82 14.02 16.77
CA SER A 216 -10.57 12.61 16.42
C SER A 216 -11.75 11.97 15.69
N ARG A 217 -12.97 12.23 16.16
CA ARG A 217 -14.21 11.79 15.52
C ARG A 217 -14.43 12.42 14.14
N ASN A 218 -14.17 13.71 13.96
CA ASN A 218 -14.31 14.39 12.67
C ASN A 218 -13.30 13.86 11.64
N VAL A 219 -12.06 13.61 12.06
CA VAL A 219 -11.02 13.00 11.23
C VAL A 219 -11.40 11.57 10.84
N ALA A 220 -11.82 10.75 11.80
CA ALA A 220 -12.28 9.39 11.53
C ALA A 220 -13.46 9.35 10.56
N MET A 221 -14.41 10.28 10.68
CA MET A 221 -15.57 10.38 9.80
C MET A 221 -15.18 10.60 8.34
N VAL A 222 -14.18 11.46 8.06
CA VAL A 222 -13.74 11.72 6.69
C VAL A 222 -12.82 10.63 6.14
N PHE A 223 -12.13 9.88 6.99
CA PHE A 223 -11.26 8.77 6.58
C PHE A 223 -12.01 7.44 6.41
N ALA A 224 -13.01 7.14 7.24
CA ALA A 224 -13.76 5.89 7.22
C ALA A 224 -14.24 5.44 5.82
N PRO A 225 -14.88 6.29 4.99
CA PRO A 225 -15.32 5.87 3.67
C PRO A 225 -14.17 5.58 2.69
N ASN A 226 -12.94 6.03 2.98
CA ASN A 226 -11.76 5.78 2.16
C ASN A 226 -10.99 4.54 2.61
N MET A 227 -11.35 3.89 3.72
CA MET A 227 -10.62 2.73 4.25
C MET A 227 -11.15 1.39 3.74
N THR A 228 -12.31 1.35 3.10
CA THR A 228 -13.01 0.11 2.71
C THR A 228 -13.62 0.20 1.32
N GLN A 229 -13.60 -0.89 0.55
CA GLN A 229 -14.33 -1.05 -0.70
C GLN A 229 -15.68 -1.73 -0.41
N ALA A 230 -16.72 -0.95 -0.11
CA ALA A 230 -18.03 -1.55 0.21
C ALA A 230 -18.77 -1.99 -1.07
N MET A 231 -19.22 -3.25 -1.09
CA MET A 231 -19.88 -3.86 -2.27
C MET A 231 -21.38 -3.56 -2.37
N ASP A 232 -22.07 -3.26 -1.25
CA ASP A 232 -23.51 -2.94 -1.24
C ASP A 232 -23.82 -1.72 -0.35
N PRO A 233 -24.78 -0.82 -0.72
CA PRO A 233 -25.00 0.45 -0.02
C PRO A 233 -25.52 0.34 1.43
N LEU A 234 -26.27 -0.70 1.77
CA LEU A 234 -26.91 -0.86 3.08
C LEU A 234 -25.92 -1.39 4.12
N THR A 235 -25.10 -2.37 3.72
CA THR A 235 -23.97 -2.86 4.50
C THR A 235 -22.89 -1.79 4.58
N ALA A 236 -22.64 -1.04 3.51
CA ALA A 236 -21.70 0.10 3.52
C ALA A 236 -22.05 1.09 4.63
N LEU A 237 -23.32 1.50 4.75
CA LEU A 237 -23.73 2.48 5.75
C LEU A 237 -23.56 1.97 7.19
N LYS A 238 -24.01 0.73 7.46
CA LYS A 238 -23.84 0.11 8.78
C LYS A 238 -22.36 -0.09 9.11
N HIS A 239 -21.57 -0.54 8.14
CA HIS A 239 -20.16 -0.79 8.32
C HIS A 239 -19.36 0.51 8.52
N ALA A 240 -19.72 1.58 7.82
CA ALA A 240 -19.05 2.88 7.90
C ALA A 240 -19.08 3.47 9.32
N VAL A 241 -20.20 3.33 10.05
CA VAL A 241 -20.28 3.79 11.45
C VAL A 241 -19.31 3.01 12.34
N HIS A 242 -19.22 1.68 12.16
CA HIS A 242 -18.30 0.86 12.94
C HIS A 242 -16.84 1.14 12.58
N VAL A 243 -16.54 1.37 11.29
CA VAL A 243 -15.20 1.78 10.85
C VAL A 243 -14.83 3.14 11.43
N MET A 244 -15.74 4.12 11.40
CA MET A 244 -15.51 5.42 12.01
C MET A 244 -15.22 5.28 13.51
N ASN A 245 -16.00 4.49 14.25
CA ASN A 245 -15.76 4.26 15.68
C ASN A 245 -14.42 3.54 15.93
N PHE A 246 -14.10 2.54 15.11
CA PHE A 246 -12.83 1.83 15.13
C PHE A 246 -11.64 2.78 14.94
N LEU A 247 -11.67 3.61 13.91
CA LEU A 247 -10.66 4.63 13.66
C LEU A 247 -10.59 5.66 14.78
N THR A 248 -11.73 6.11 15.32
CA THR A 248 -11.77 7.06 16.44
C THR A 248 -11.03 6.50 17.65
N MET A 249 -11.30 5.23 18.03
CA MET A 249 -10.61 4.57 19.14
C MET A 249 -9.10 4.43 18.91
N LEU A 250 -8.66 4.14 17.68
CA LEU A 250 -7.24 4.07 17.33
C LEU A 250 -6.57 5.45 17.42
N ILE A 251 -7.23 6.50 16.95
CA ILE A 251 -6.72 7.89 17.04
C ILE A 251 -6.60 8.30 18.50
N ASP A 252 -7.63 8.10 19.32
CA ASP A 252 -7.63 8.45 20.74
C ASP A 252 -6.52 7.70 21.50
N ARG A 253 -6.30 6.43 21.17
CA ARG A 253 -5.16 5.65 21.70
C ARG A 253 -3.82 6.27 21.32
N ALA A 254 -3.61 6.61 20.05
CA ALA A 254 -2.37 7.22 19.59
C ALA A 254 -2.11 8.59 20.27
N LEU A 255 -3.15 9.39 20.49
CA LEU A 255 -3.07 10.65 21.23
C LEU A 255 -2.61 10.44 22.68
N ASN A 256 -3.14 9.43 23.36
CA ASN A 256 -2.80 9.11 24.75
C ASN A 256 -1.37 8.57 24.92
N HIS A 257 -0.86 7.77 23.98
CA HIS A 257 0.53 7.29 24.01
C HIS A 257 1.54 8.41 23.70
N GLY A 258 1.18 9.40 22.87
CA GLY A 258 2.03 10.57 22.63
C GLY A 258 2.19 11.49 23.87
N ALA A 259 1.16 11.57 24.72
CA ALA A 259 1.17 12.40 25.93
C ALA A 259 2.04 11.84 27.07
N THR A 260 2.27 10.53 27.11
CA THR A 260 3.09 9.87 28.15
C THR A 260 4.58 9.95 27.87
N SER A 261 4.99 10.12 26.60
CA SER A 261 6.41 10.22 26.23
C SER A 261 7.01 11.62 26.44
N THR A 262 6.18 12.65 26.61
CA THR A 262 6.62 14.04 26.82
C THR A 262 6.82 14.42 28.29
N SER A 263 6.38 13.59 29.26
CA SER A 263 6.47 13.91 30.69
C SER A 263 7.75 13.40 31.38
N THR A 264 8.57 12.58 30.72
CA THR A 264 9.75 11.94 31.35
C THR A 264 11.08 12.66 31.09
N SER A 265 11.11 13.74 30.30
CA SER A 265 12.38 14.37 29.87
C SER A 265 12.89 15.55 30.72
N VAL A 266 12.24 15.93 31.84
CA VAL A 266 12.64 17.14 32.62
C VAL A 266 13.21 16.84 34.02
N ALA A 267 13.44 15.58 34.38
CA ALA A 267 13.99 15.23 35.69
C ALA A 267 15.26 14.38 35.57
N SER A 268 16.41 15.02 35.29
CA SER A 268 17.73 14.65 35.86
C SER A 268 18.90 15.38 35.18
N HIS A 269 19.18 16.60 35.62
CA HIS A 269 20.56 17.08 35.58
C HIS A 269 20.82 18.06 36.73
N ALA A 270 21.08 17.49 37.91
CA ALA A 270 21.76 18.19 39.00
C ALA A 270 23.18 17.58 39.09
N PRO A 271 24.25 18.38 38.95
CA PRO A 271 25.61 17.88 39.07
C PRO A 271 25.96 17.58 40.55
N PRO A 272 26.85 16.61 40.82
CA PRO A 272 27.21 16.23 42.18
C PRO A 272 28.07 17.30 42.87
N PRO A 273 28.02 17.41 44.21
CA PRO A 273 28.81 18.38 44.96
C PRO A 273 30.27 17.92 45.06
N ASN A 274 31.19 18.86 44.83
CA ASN A 274 32.63 18.70 45.03
C ASN A 274 32.95 18.27 46.47
N GLN A 275 33.76 17.22 46.61
CA GLN A 275 34.41 16.88 47.88
C GLN A 275 35.81 17.51 47.90
N HIS A 276 36.09 18.24 48.98
CA HIS A 276 37.41 18.69 49.40
C HIS A 276 38.17 17.57 50.11
#